data_AF-A0A7Y5W9R7-F1
#
_entry.id   AF-A0A7Y5W9R7-F1
#
_cell.length_a   1.000
_cell.length_b   1.000
_cell.length_c   1.000
_cell.angle_alpha   90.00
_cell.angle_beta   90.00
_cell.angle_gamma   90.00
#
_symmetry.space_group_name_H-M   'P 1'
#
loop_
_entity.id
_entity.type
_entity.pdbx_description
1 polymer ?
#
loop_
_entity_poly.entity_id
_entity_poly.type
_entity_poly.pdbx_seq_one_letter_code
_entity_poly.pdbx_strand_id
1 'polypeptide(L)'
;MAFDGMTLRDFLGHMAAKTPTPGGGAAASAVGALAAALAQMVVAYSIGKKALAAHEPSLQAAAESLTRARGLLLALADEDAAAY
;
A
#
# COMPACT_ATOMS: atom_id res chain seq x y z
N MET A 1 -6.91 -13.56 -7.54
CA MET A 1 -6.56 -12.49 -8.51
C MET A 1 -5.27 -11.86 -8.02
N ALA A 2 -4.38 -11.38 -8.88
CA ALA A 2 -3.16 -10.70 -8.43
C ALA A 2 -3.20 -9.24 -8.92
N PHE A 3 -3.41 -8.31 -8.00
CA PHE A 3 -3.50 -6.87 -8.29
C PHE A 3 -2.12 -6.22 -8.41
N ASP A 4 -1.06 -6.83 -7.86
CA ASP A 4 0.29 -6.22 -7.80
C ASP A 4 0.90 -5.89 -9.18
N GLY A 5 0.49 -6.63 -10.22
CA GLY A 5 1.01 -6.51 -11.58
C GLY A 5 0.06 -5.81 -12.55
N MET A 6 -1.12 -5.38 -12.08
CA MET A 6 -2.10 -4.68 -12.92
C MET A 6 -1.72 -3.21 -13.10
N THR A 7 -2.10 -2.62 -14.23
CA THR A 7 -2.08 -1.16 -14.32
C THR A 7 -3.15 -0.58 -13.40
N LEU A 8 -2.94 0.64 -12.90
CA LEU A 8 -3.96 1.34 -12.12
C LEU A 8 -5.28 1.49 -12.89
N ARG A 9 -5.20 1.62 -14.22
CA ARG A 9 -6.38 1.65 -15.11
C ARG A 9 -7.18 0.36 -15.02
N ASP A 10 -6.51 -0.79 -15.10
CA ASP A 10 -7.19 -2.11 -15.09
C ASP A 10 -7.79 -2.40 -13.72
N PHE A 11 -7.05 -2.09 -12.64
CA PHE A 11 -7.53 -2.24 -11.27
C PHE A 11 -8.83 -1.45 -11.04
N LEU A 12 -8.84 -0.17 -11.43
CA LEU A 12 -10.03 0.69 -11.31
C LEU A 12 -11.18 0.22 -12.22
N GLY A 13 -10.85 -0.33 -13.39
CA GLY A 13 -11.83 -0.94 -14.30
C GLY A 13 -12.54 -2.13 -13.65
N HIS A 14 -11.80 -3.04 -13.00
CA HIS A 14 -12.38 -4.17 -12.28
C HIS A 14 -13.21 -3.74 -11.08
N MET A 15 -12.75 -2.74 -10.31
CA MET A 15 -13.53 -2.19 -9.19
C MET A 15 -14.88 -1.58 -9.61
N ALA A 16 -14.95 -1.01 -10.81
CA ALA A 16 -16.17 -0.40 -11.34
C ALA A 16 -17.08 -1.38 -12.08
N ALA A 17 -16.63 -2.62 -12.32
CA ALA A 17 -17.39 -3.61 -13.07
C ALA A 17 -18.63 -4.07 -12.30
N LYS A 18 -19.66 -4.51 -13.04
CA LYS A 18 -20.88 -5.10 -12.47
C LYS A 18 -20.62 -6.56 -12.07
N THR A 19 -19.65 -6.79 -11.20
CA THR A 19 -19.25 -8.08 -10.64
C THR A 19 -19.23 -7.99 -9.11
N PRO A 20 -19.43 -9.09 -8.38
CA PRO A 20 -19.40 -9.06 -6.91
C PRO A 20 -17.99 -8.84 -6.34
N THR A 21 -16.94 -9.09 -7.12
CA THR A 21 -15.53 -8.89 -6.77
C THR A 21 -14.80 -8.06 -7.83
N PRO A 22 -13.75 -7.31 -7.46
CA PRO A 22 -13.25 -7.07 -6.09
C PRO A 22 -14.20 -6.22 -5.22
N GLY A 23 -14.24 -6.52 -3.92
CA GLY A 23 -15.17 -5.92 -2.95
C GLY A 23 -14.62 -4.69 -2.22
N GLY A 24 -15.36 -4.24 -1.20
CA GLY A 24 -14.96 -3.09 -0.37
C GLY A 24 -13.68 -3.33 0.45
N GLY A 25 -13.41 -4.58 0.85
CA GLY A 25 -12.17 -4.94 1.55
C GLY A 25 -10.94 -4.77 0.66
N ALA A 26 -11.03 -5.21 -0.60
CA ALA A 26 -10.00 -4.98 -1.61
C ALA A 26 -9.76 -3.50 -1.86
N ALA A 27 -10.83 -2.69 -1.97
CA ALA A 27 -10.71 -1.24 -2.10
C ALA A 27 -10.01 -0.60 -0.90
N ALA A 28 -10.43 -0.93 0.33
CA ALA A 28 -9.83 -0.39 1.55
C ALA A 28 -8.35 -0.76 1.67
N SER A 29 -8.00 -2.00 1.31
CA SER A 29 -6.63 -2.48 1.34
C SER A 29 -5.75 -1.77 0.30
N ALA A 30 -6.25 -1.57 -0.92
CA ALA A 30 -5.55 -0.80 -1.96
C ALA A 30 -5.31 0.66 -1.54
N VAL A 31 -6.30 1.32 -0.91
CA VAL A 31 -6.14 2.68 -0.36
C VAL A 31 -5.10 2.70 0.75
N GLY A 32 -5.09 1.69 1.63
CA GLY A 32 -4.06 1.55 2.66
C GLY A 32 -2.66 1.39 2.07
N ALA A 33 -2.49 0.59 1.02
CA ALA A 33 -1.22 0.42 0.32
C ALA A 33 -0.74 1.73 -0.31
N LEU A 34 -1.64 2.51 -0.89
CA LEU A 34 -1.35 3.86 -1.41
C LEU A 34 -0.89 4.80 -0.29
N ALA A 35 -1.59 4.81 0.85
CA ALA A 35 -1.22 5.62 2.01
C ALA A 35 0.17 5.24 2.55
N ALA A 36 0.47 3.94 2.67
CA ALA A 36 1.77 3.45 3.08
C ALA A 36 2.87 3.90 2.10
N ALA A 37 2.64 3.80 0.79
CA ALA A 37 3.60 4.25 -0.22
C ALA A 37 3.91 5.77 -0.12
N LEU A 38 2.88 6.60 0.10
CA LEU A 38 3.07 8.04 0.29
C LEU A 38 3.86 8.33 1.57
N ALA A 39 3.55 7.66 2.67
CA ALA A 39 4.30 7.80 3.92
C ALA A 39 5.76 7.36 3.75
N GLN A 40 6.03 6.27 3.00
CA GLN A 40 7.40 5.83 2.69
C GLN A 40 8.17 6.93 1.96
N MET A 41 7.55 7.60 0.99
CA MET A 41 8.17 8.70 0.24
C MET A 41 8.59 9.83 1.19
N VAL A 42 7.72 10.24 2.12
CA VAL A 42 8.02 11.28 3.11
C VAL A 42 9.18 10.87 4.04
N VAL A 43 9.17 9.62 4.52
CA VAL A 43 10.26 9.08 5.35
C VAL A 43 11.58 9.01 4.57
N ALA A 44 11.55 8.61 3.30
CA ALA A 44 12.72 8.56 2.44
C ALA A 44 13.36 9.94 2.24
N TYR A 45 12.55 11.00 2.09
CA TYR A 45 13.05 12.38 2.07
C TYR A 45 13.57 12.88 3.44
N SER A 46 13.34 12.14 4.51
CA SER A 46 13.71 12.53 5.88
C SER A 46 14.99 11.86 6.35
N ILE A 47 15.22 10.61 5.96
CA ILE A 47 16.43 9.83 6.24
C ILE A 47 17.69 10.56 5.77
N GLY A 48 18.72 10.60 6.61
CA GLY A 48 20.00 11.25 6.31
C GLY A 48 19.99 12.78 6.38
N LYS A 49 18.86 13.43 6.69
CA LYS A 49 18.83 14.88 6.93
C LYS A 49 19.52 15.21 8.25
N LYS A 50 20.55 16.06 8.19
CA LYS A 50 21.28 16.56 9.38
C LYS A 50 20.35 17.12 10.48
N ALA A 51 19.30 17.85 10.07
CA ALA A 51 18.32 18.43 10.99
C ALA A 51 17.46 17.37 11.73
N LEU A 52 17.42 16.13 11.23
CA LEU A 52 16.64 15.02 11.77
C LEU A 52 17.51 13.88 12.31
N ALA A 53 18.82 14.11 12.50
CA ALA A 53 19.76 13.06 12.92
C ALA A 53 19.34 12.36 14.23
N ALA A 54 18.71 13.09 15.16
CA ALA A 54 18.19 12.53 16.40
C ALA A 54 17.02 11.53 16.20
N HIS A 55 16.35 11.58 15.04
CA HIS A 55 15.20 10.74 14.69
C HIS A 55 15.54 9.63 13.70
N GLU A 56 16.80 9.51 13.28
CA GLU A 56 17.25 8.53 12.28
C GLU A 56 16.80 7.08 12.62
N PRO A 57 16.93 6.58 13.87
CA PRO A 57 16.47 5.22 14.19
C PRO A 57 14.95 5.05 13.99
N SER A 58 14.15 6.06 14.38
CA SER A 58 12.69 6.02 14.21
C SER A 58 12.29 6.10 12.75
N LEU A 59 13.01 6.90 11.95
CA LEU A 59 12.78 7.01 10.50
C LEU A 59 13.09 5.68 9.79
N GLN A 60 14.19 5.00 10.14
CA GLN A 60 14.51 3.67 9.60
C GLN A 60 13.44 2.63 9.98
N ALA A 61 13.04 2.58 11.25
CA ALA A 61 11.98 1.68 11.70
C ALA A 61 10.63 1.94 11.02
N ALA A 62 10.29 3.21 10.77
CA ALA A 62 9.11 3.59 10.03
C ALA A 62 9.19 3.15 8.56
N ALA A 63 10.34 3.35 7.90
CA ALA A 63 10.54 2.93 6.51
C ALA A 63 10.32 1.41 6.33
N GLU A 64 10.87 0.59 7.23
CA GLU A 64 10.65 -0.86 7.21
C GLU A 64 9.18 -1.21 7.46
N SER A 65 8.55 -0.60 8.46
CA SER A 65 7.15 -0.87 8.82
C SER A 65 6.20 -0.53 7.69
N LEU A 66 6.41 0.61 7.03
CA LEU A 66 5.62 1.03 5.88
C LEU A 66 5.86 0.14 4.65
N THR A 67 7.07 -0.38 4.46
CA THR A 67 7.38 -1.37 3.40
C THR A 67 6.58 -2.65 3.62
N ARG A 68 6.59 -3.17 4.85
CA ARG A 68 5.79 -4.34 5.22
C ARG A 68 4.29 -4.08 5.07
N ALA A 69 3.81 -2.95 5.57
CA ALA A 69 2.40 -2.58 5.49
C ALA A 69 1.91 -2.50 4.05
N ARG A 70 2.65 -1.85 3.15
CA ARG A 70 2.30 -1.76 1.73
C ARG A 70 2.18 -3.14 1.08
N GLY A 71 3.15 -4.02 1.31
CA GLY A 71 3.12 -5.39 0.78
C GLY A 71 1.95 -6.21 1.33
N LEU A 72 1.72 -6.15 2.65
CA LEU A 72 0.62 -6.84 3.31
C LEU A 72 -0.74 -6.37 2.79
N LEU A 73 -0.94 -5.06 2.63
CA LEU A 73 -2.20 -4.49 2.16
C LEU A 73 -2.51 -4.85 0.70
N LEU A 74 -1.50 -4.98 -0.16
CA LEU A 74 -1.71 -5.51 -1.50
C LEU A 74 -2.13 -6.99 -1.47
N ALA A 75 -1.48 -7.81 -0.64
CA ALA A 75 -1.86 -9.21 -0.46
C ALA A 75 -3.28 -9.36 0.10
N LEU A 76 -3.67 -8.54 1.09
CA LEU A 76 -5.02 -8.54 1.64
C LEU A 76 -6.08 -8.13 0.60
N ALA A 77 -5.74 -7.27 -0.35
CA ALA A 77 -6.65 -6.95 -1.44
C ALA A 77 -6.92 -8.17 -2.33
N ASP A 78 -5.85 -8.92 -2.66
CA ASP A 78 -5.95 -10.16 -3.43
C ASP A 78 -6.74 -11.25 -2.68
N GLU A 79 -6.52 -11.37 -1.37
CA GLU A 79 -7.24 -12.31 -0.50
C GLU A 79 -8.73 -11.98 -0.40
N ASP A 80 -9.11 -10.71 -0.23
CA ASP A 80 -10.52 -10.27 -0.21
C ASP A 80 -11.21 -10.62 -1.53
N ALA A 81 -10.55 -10.35 -2.66
CA ALA A 81 -11.10 -10.69 -3.97
C ALA A 81 -11.20 -12.21 -4.23
N ALA A 82 -10.41 -13.03 -3.53
CA ALA A 82 -10.46 -14.49 -3.63
C ALA A 82 -11.46 -15.14 -2.67
N ALA A 83 -11.81 -14.47 -1.57
CA ALA A 83 -12.72 -14.98 -0.55
C ALA A 83 -14.22 -14.84 -0.90
N TYR A 84 -14.55 -13.95 -1.84
CA TYR A 84 -15.90 -13.68 -2.36
C TYR A 84 -16.20 -14.47 -3.64
#